data_AF-A0A6J4L956-F1
#
_entry.id   AF-A0A6J4L956-F1
#
_cell.length_a   1.000
_cell.length_b   1.000
_cell.length_c   1.000
_cell.angle_alpha   90.00
_cell.angle_beta   90.00
_cell.angle_gamma   90.00
#
_symmetry.space_group_name_H-M   'P 1'
#
loop_
_entity.id
_entity.type
_entity.pdbx_description
1 polymer ?
#
loop_
_entity_poly.entity_id
_entity_poly.type
_entity_poly.pdbx_seq_one_letter_code
_entity_poly.pdbx_strand_id
1 'polypeptide(L)'
;MSNREGFTGGFIAGAAVGGLVGAVLGTVLSRRAAEALLSEPSEAKTRKIRQRKATQLEADSMEVARLSLEDKIAQLNQAIDDVRLQLGDVNSNAQAPGGSGSIAQDS
;
A
#
# COMPACT_ATOMS: atom_id res chain seq x y z
N MET A 1 -10.26 16.67 26.28
CA MET A 1 -9.11 16.63 25.36
C MET A 1 -7.90 16.12 26.15
N SER A 2 -7.82 14.81 26.40
CA SER A 2 -6.90 14.24 27.41
C SER A 2 -6.07 13.05 26.89
N ASN A 3 -6.29 12.64 25.64
CA ASN A 3 -5.60 11.49 25.03
C ASN A 3 -4.25 11.86 24.38
N ARG A 4 -3.91 13.15 24.30
CA ARG A 4 -2.65 13.64 23.67
C ARG A 4 -1.44 13.52 24.59
N GLU A 5 -1.64 13.54 25.91
CA GLU A 5 -0.56 13.51 26.90
C GLU A 5 0.14 12.13 26.93
N GLY A 6 -0.63 11.04 26.86
CA GLY A 6 -0.08 9.67 26.87
C GLY A 6 0.68 9.30 25.59
N PHE A 7 0.18 9.71 24.42
CA PHE A 7 0.82 9.42 23.13
C PHE A 7 2.16 10.15 22.98
N THR A 8 2.21 11.43 23.34
CA THR A 8 3.43 12.24 23.20
C THR A 8 4.52 11.74 24.14
N GLY A 9 4.18 11.41 25.38
CA GLY A 9 5.12 10.81 26.34
C GLY A 9 5.64 9.45 25.86
N GLY A 10 4.74 8.58 25.39
CA GLY A 10 5.12 7.27 24.83
C GLY A 10 5.99 7.36 23.58
N PHE A 11 5.72 8.33 22.70
CA PHE A 11 6.52 8.56 21.50
C PHE A 11 7.94 9.02 21.82
N ILE A 12 8.11 9.99 22.72
CA ILE A 12 9.43 10.50 23.11
C ILE A 12 10.24 9.40 23.82
N ALA A 13 9.61 8.67 24.75
CA ALA A 13 10.24 7.54 25.42
C ALA A 13 10.64 6.43 24.43
N GLY A 14 9.74 6.09 23.49
CA GLY A 14 9.99 5.11 22.45
C GLY A 14 11.11 5.53 21.50
N ALA A 15 11.16 6.81 21.11
CA ALA A 15 12.22 7.35 20.26
C ALA A 15 13.59 7.34 20.94
N ALA A 16 13.66 7.63 22.25
CA ALA A 16 14.90 7.56 23.02
C ALA A 16 15.45 6.13 23.08
N VAL A 17 14.59 5.15 23.38
CA VAL A 17 14.97 3.72 23.43
C VAL A 17 15.32 3.20 22.04
N GLY A 18 14.48 3.45 21.05
CA GLY A 18 14.70 3.04 19.67
C GLY A 18 15.96 3.68 19.05
N GLY A 19 16.25 4.93 19.39
CA GLY A 19 17.46 5.63 18.98
C GLY A 19 18.73 5.02 19.54
N LEU A 20 18.74 4.62 20.81
CA LEU A 20 19.87 3.92 21.43
C LEU A 20 20.14 2.57 20.75
N VAL A 21 19.09 1.76 20.56
CA VAL A 21 19.20 0.46 19.87
C VAL A 21 19.66 0.67 18.42
N GLY A 22 19.05 1.62 17.71
CA GLY A 22 19.41 1.97 16.35
C GLY A 22 20.85 2.46 16.20
N ALA A 23 21.38 3.21 17.17
CA ALA A 23 22.77 3.66 17.17
C ALA A 23 23.75 2.48 17.32
N VAL A 24 23.48 1.55 18.24
CA VAL A 24 24.32 0.36 18.42
C VAL A 24 24.33 -0.49 17.15
N LEU A 25 23.15 -0.84 16.62
CA LEU A 25 23.04 -1.61 15.37
C LEU A 25 23.65 -0.87 14.18
N GLY A 26 23.46 0.45 14.13
CA GLY A 26 24.04 1.33 13.11
C GLY A 26 25.56 1.26 13.11
N THR A 27 26.22 1.38 14.26
CA THR A 27 27.70 1.32 14.34
C THR A 27 28.26 -0.05 13.90
N VAL A 28 27.58 -1.15 14.23
CA VAL A 28 27.99 -2.50 13.82
C VAL A 28 27.88 -2.68 12.31
N LEU A 29 26.76 -2.25 11.72
CA LEU A 29 26.55 -2.33 10.28
C LEU A 29 27.47 -1.37 9.50
N SER A 30 27.70 -0.16 10.03
CA SER A 30 28.62 0.83 9.46
C SER A 30 30.07 0.35 9.47
N ARG A 31 30.53 -0.33 10.52
CA ARG A 31 31.88 -0.93 10.55
C ARG A 31 32.05 -1.97 9.45
N ARG A 32 31.06 -2.84 9.26
CA ARG A 32 31.07 -3.84 8.18
C ARG A 32 31.05 -3.20 6.79
N ALA A 33 30.35 -2.08 6.63
CA ALA A 33 30.33 -1.30 5.39
C ALA A 33 31.63 -0.51 5.15
N ALA A 34 32.29 -0.04 6.21
CA ALA A 34 33.56 0.68 6.14
C ALA A 34 34.73 -0.27 5.82
N GLU A 35 34.75 -1.47 6.38
CA GLU A 35 35.74 -2.50 6.03
C GLU A 35 35.62 -2.93 4.56
N ALA A 36 34.40 -3.03 4.04
CA ALA A 36 34.16 -3.28 2.62
C ALA A 36 34.62 -2.11 1.71
N LEU A 37 34.79 -0.90 2.24
CA LEU A 37 35.28 0.28 1.51
C LEU A 37 36.82 0.35 1.51
N LEU A 38 37.48 -0.15 2.57
CA LEU A 38 38.93 -0.08 2.76
C LEU A 38 39.70 -1.19 2.03
N SER A 39 39.02 -2.25 1.55
CA SER A 39 39.66 -3.39 0.86
C SER A 39 39.66 -3.34 -0.67
N GLU A 40 39.23 -2.25 -1.33
CA GLU A 40 39.16 -2.21 -2.81
C GLU A 40 39.84 -0.96 -3.40
N PRO A 41 40.90 -1.12 -4.23
CA PRO A 41 41.61 0.01 -4.84
C PRO A 41 40.87 0.48 -6.10
N SER A 42 39.69 1.10 -5.98
CA SER A 42 39.10 1.98 -7.03
C SER A 42 37.74 2.55 -6.61
N GLU A 43 37.71 3.51 -5.69
CA GLU A 43 36.45 4.16 -5.25
C GLU A 43 35.66 4.81 -6.40
N ALA A 44 36.30 5.14 -7.52
CA ALA A 44 35.62 5.76 -8.68
C ALA A 44 34.76 4.78 -9.49
N LYS A 45 35.07 3.48 -9.50
CA LYS A 45 34.33 2.46 -10.27
C LYS A 45 33.20 1.86 -9.43
N THR A 46 33.44 1.62 -8.16
CA THR A 46 32.48 1.02 -7.23
C THR A 46 31.35 1.98 -6.85
N ARG A 47 31.60 3.30 -6.78
CA ARG A 47 30.53 4.31 -6.61
C ARG A 47 29.58 4.38 -7.81
N LYS A 48 30.10 4.27 -9.04
CA LYS A 48 29.28 4.24 -10.27
C LYS A 48 28.43 2.97 -10.38
N ILE A 49 28.97 1.81 -9.98
CA ILE A 49 28.21 0.55 -9.96
C ILE A 49 27.12 0.60 -8.89
N ARG A 50 27.41 1.13 -7.69
CA ARG A 50 26.44 1.25 -6.59
C ARG A 50 25.33 2.25 -6.91
N GLN A 51 25.64 3.37 -7.57
CA GLN A 51 24.63 4.30 -8.09
C GLN A 51 23.75 3.66 -9.17
N ARG A 52 24.33 2.94 -10.13
CA ARG A 52 23.53 2.20 -11.15
C ARG A 52 22.62 1.15 -10.52
N LYS A 53 23.09 0.45 -9.48
CA LYS A 53 22.30 -0.55 -8.75
C LYS A 53 21.17 0.10 -7.94
N ALA A 54 21.40 1.27 -7.35
CA ALA A 54 20.37 2.03 -6.65
C ALA A 54 19.28 2.53 -7.61
N THR A 55 19.65 3.07 -8.78
CA THR A 55 18.67 3.47 -9.81
C THR A 55 17.91 2.27 -10.39
N GLN A 56 18.55 1.10 -10.48
CA GLN A 56 17.88 -0.12 -10.94
C GLN A 56 16.88 -0.65 -9.90
N LEU A 57 17.23 -0.62 -8.61
CA LEU A 57 16.31 -0.97 -7.52
C LEU A 57 15.13 0.01 -7.43
N GLU A 58 15.36 1.29 -7.70
CA GLU A 58 14.31 2.30 -7.75
C GLU A 58 13.36 2.07 -8.93
N ALA A 59 13.90 1.75 -10.11
CA ALA A 59 13.09 1.39 -11.29
C ALA A 59 12.24 0.14 -11.05
N ASP A 60 12.81 -0.88 -10.40
CA ASP A 60 12.09 -2.12 -10.05
C ASP A 60 10.98 -1.84 -9.02
N SER A 61 11.23 -0.95 -8.04
CA SER A 61 10.20 -0.50 -7.10
C SER A 61 9.08 0.30 -7.76
N MET A 62 9.39 1.10 -8.79
CA MET A 62 8.38 1.82 -9.58
C MET A 62 7.56 0.86 -10.43
N GLU A 63 8.15 -0.21 -10.97
CA GLU A 63 7.44 -1.24 -11.71
C GLU A 63 6.49 -2.03 -10.80
N VAL A 64 6.94 -2.40 -9.59
CA VAL A 64 6.07 -3.04 -8.59
C VAL A 64 4.93 -2.11 -8.17
N ALA A 65 5.19 -0.82 -7.96
CA ALA A 65 4.15 0.15 -7.64
C ALA A 65 3.15 0.31 -8.80
N ARG A 66 3.63 0.30 -10.05
CA ARG A 66 2.79 0.34 -11.25
C ARG A 66 1.90 -0.89 -11.36
N LEU A 67 2.45 -2.09 -11.23
CA LEU A 67 1.67 -3.34 -11.28
C LEU A 67 0.63 -3.39 -10.14
N SER A 68 0.99 -2.93 -8.95
CA SER A 68 0.04 -2.82 -7.83
C SER A 68 -1.09 -1.83 -8.09
N LEU A 69 -0.82 -0.73 -8.80
CA LEU A 69 -1.86 0.21 -9.22
C LEU A 69 -2.79 -0.42 -10.26
N GLU A 70 -2.25 -1.16 -11.23
CA GLU A 70 -3.05 -1.86 -12.25
C GLU A 70 -4.00 -2.89 -11.61
N ASP A 71 -3.54 -3.67 -10.64
CA ASP A 71 -4.37 -4.62 -9.89
C ASP A 71 -5.48 -3.93 -9.08
N LYS A 72 -5.15 -2.81 -8.42
CA LYS A 72 -6.15 -2.01 -7.68
C LYS A 72 -7.22 -1.41 -8.59
N ILE A 73 -6.86 -1.01 -9.80
CA ILE A 73 -7.82 -0.52 -10.80
C ILE A 73 -8.75 -1.65 -11.25
N ALA A 74 -8.21 -2.85 -11.49
CA ALA A 74 -9.02 -4.02 -11.85
C ALA A 74 -10.01 -4.40 -10.74
N GLN A 75 -9.54 -4.44 -9.49
CA GLN A 75 -10.39 -4.69 -8.32
C GLN A 75 -11.50 -3.65 -8.20
N LEU A 76 -11.18 -2.37 -8.40
CA LEU A 76 -12.16 -1.29 -8.33
C LEU A 76 -13.20 -1.40 -9.45
N ASN A 77 -12.78 -1.66 -10.70
CA ASN A 77 -13.70 -1.85 -11.81
C ASN A 77 -14.65 -3.03 -11.56
N GLN A 78 -14.13 -4.15 -11.07
CA GLN A 78 -14.95 -5.30 -10.72
C GLN A 78 -15.96 -4.99 -9.60
N ALA A 79 -15.55 -4.26 -8.56
CA ALA A 79 -16.45 -3.83 -7.49
C ALA A 79 -17.52 -2.85 -7.99
N ILE A 80 -17.17 -1.95 -8.93
CA ILE A 80 -18.13 -1.05 -9.57
C ILE A 80 -19.17 -1.83 -10.38
N ASP A 81 -18.73 -2.82 -11.14
CA ASP A 81 -19.62 -3.66 -11.94
C ASP A 81 -20.57 -4.48 -11.05
N ASP A 82 -20.07 -5.02 -9.93
CA ASP A 82 -20.88 -5.76 -8.96
C ASP A 82 -21.97 -4.87 -8.32
N VAL A 83 -21.60 -3.66 -7.89
CA VAL A 83 -22.58 -2.69 -7.36
C VAL A 83 -23.58 -2.25 -8.44
N ARG A 84 -23.15 -2.08 -9.69
CA ARG A 84 -24.05 -1.77 -10.81
C ARG A 84 -25.05 -2.88 -11.08
N LEU A 85 -24.61 -4.14 -11.04
CA LEU A 85 -25.49 -5.30 -11.21
C LEU A 85 -26.50 -5.39 -10.07
N GLN A 86 -26.06 -5.22 -8.83
CA GLN A 86 -26.95 -5.20 -7.66
C GLN A 86 -27.98 -4.08 -7.72
N LEU A 87 -27.58 -2.87 -8.15
CA LEU A 87 -28.50 -1.73 -8.32
C LEU A 87 -29.41 -1.88 -9.55
N GLY A 88 -28.95 -2.53 -10.61
CA GLY A 88 -29.75 -2.83 -11.80
C GLY A 88 -30.82 -3.90 -11.55
N ASP A 89 -30.50 -4.92 -10.75
CA ASP A 89 -31.42 -6.01 -10.38
C ASP A 89 -32.56 -5.50 -9.48
N VAL A 90 -32.25 -4.64 -8.49
CA VAL A 90 -33.29 -4.02 -7.63
C VAL A 90 -34.23 -3.09 -8.40
N ASN A 91 -33.75 -2.38 -9.43
CA ASN A 91 -34.59 -1.52 -10.25
C ASN A 91 -35.40 -2.30 -11.30
N SER A 92 -34.93 -3.48 -11.73
CA SER A 92 -35.66 -4.35 -12.67
C SER A 92 -36.85 -5.05 -12.01
N ASN A 93 -36.79 -5.34 -10.71
CA ASN A 93 -37.93 -5.86 -9.93
C ASN A 93 -39.01 -4.77 -9.67
N ALA A 94 -38.67 -3.48 -9.81
CA ALA A 94 -39.64 -2.40 -9.68
C ALA A 94 -40.47 -2.16 -10.96
N GLN A 95 -40.13 -2.78 -12.09
CA GLN A 95 -40.79 -2.52 -13.37
C GLN A 95 -41.16 -3.79 -14.15
N ALA A 96 -42.30 -4.38 -13.74
CA ALA A 96 -43.33 -5.12 -14.51
C ALA A 96 -43.53 -6.61 -14.14
N PRO A 97 -44.78 -7.16 -14.14
CA PRO A 97 -45.96 -6.61 -14.81
C PRO A 97 -47.20 -6.48 -13.90
N GLY A 98 -47.80 -5.28 -13.89
CA GLY A 98 -49.24 -5.15 -13.70
C GLY A 98 -49.95 -5.67 -14.95
N GLY A 99 -50.16 -6.99 -15.02
CA GLY A 99 -50.79 -7.67 -16.14
C GLY A 99 -51.71 -8.79 -15.66
N SER A 100 -53.00 -8.44 -15.53
CA SER A 100 -54.18 -9.25 -15.81
C SER A 100 -54.45 -10.54 -14.99
N GLY A 101 -55.58 -10.55 -14.28
CA GLY A 101 -56.26 -11.80 -13.90
C GLY A 101 -57.34 -11.73 -12.83
N SER A 102 -58.58 -11.44 -13.25
CA SER A 102 -59.85 -12.03 -12.77
C SER A 102 -60.19 -12.06 -11.26
N ILE A 103 -61.27 -11.38 -10.86
CA ILE A 103 -62.38 -11.97 -10.08
C ILE A 103 -63.65 -11.25 -10.52
N ALA A 104 -64.49 -11.96 -11.27
CA ALA A 104 -65.90 -11.65 -11.36
C ALA A 104 -66.53 -11.88 -9.97
N GLN A 105 -67.21 -10.88 -9.42
CA GLN A 105 -68.05 -11.05 -8.24
C GLN A 105 -69.25 -10.11 -8.33
N ASP A 106 -70.31 -10.66 -8.93
CA ASP A 106 -71.69 -10.70 -8.43
C ASP A 106 -72.27 -9.44 -7.75
N SER A 107 -73.17 -8.74 -8.49
CA SER A 107 -74.53 -8.34 -8.07
C SER A 107 -75.26 -7.67 -9.24
#